data_AF-A0A800CZ59-F1
#
_entry.id   AF-A0A800CZ59-F1
#
_cell.length_a   1.000
_cell.length_b   1.000
_cell.length_c   1.000
_cell.angle_alpha   90.00
_cell.angle_beta   90.00
_cell.angle_gamma   90.00
#
_symmetry.space_group_name_H-M   'P 1'
#
loop_
_entity.id
_entity.type
_entity.pdbx_description
1 polymer ?
#
loop_
_entity_poly.entity_id
_entity_poly.type
_entity_poly.pdbx_seq_one_letter_code
_entity_poly.pdbx_strand_id
1 'polypeptide(L)'
;MINVLISLIVIFSLAPSTSLAYDNKQTHPLLTEKAIEQSQNFLNVLQKQLGFEDAGKEMSNGEKVQSITEWLKVGSKEEDEPSCRAANHFHDPLKPWESS
;
A
#
# COMPACT_ATOMS: atom_id res chain seq x y z
N MET A 1 -22.86 38.69 -17.66
CA MET A 1 -22.29 37.53 -18.39
C MET A 1 -20.80 37.36 -18.18
N ILE A 2 -19.96 38.38 -18.41
CA ILE A 2 -18.49 38.30 -18.21
C ILE A 2 -18.11 37.84 -16.79
N ASN A 3 -18.74 38.38 -15.75
CA ASN A 3 -18.43 38.00 -14.37
C ASN A 3 -18.78 36.52 -14.07
N VAL A 4 -19.87 36.01 -14.66
CA VAL A 4 -20.26 34.59 -14.53
C VAL A 4 -19.24 33.69 -15.23
N LEU A 5 -18.76 34.11 -16.40
CA LEU A 5 -17.74 33.37 -17.14
C LEU A 5 -16.40 33.33 -16.38
N ILE A 6 -15.99 34.46 -15.80
CA ILE A 6 -14.77 34.54 -14.96
C ILE A 6 -14.91 33.65 -13.73
N SER A 7 -16.05 33.70 -13.03
CA SER A 7 -16.31 32.84 -11.87
C SER A 7 -16.25 31.35 -12.23
N LEU A 8 -16.81 30.95 -13.38
CA LEU A 8 -16.73 29.56 -13.86
C LEU A 8 -15.29 29.15 -14.17
N ILE A 9 -14.52 29.99 -14.85
CA ILE A 9 -13.10 29.72 -15.15
C ILE A 9 -12.30 29.52 -13.86
N VAL A 10 -12.50 30.38 -12.87
CA VAL A 10 -11.82 30.28 -11.57
C VAL A 10 -12.19 28.96 -10.87
N ILE A 11 -13.47 28.61 -10.81
CA ILE A 11 -13.94 27.35 -10.19
C ILE A 11 -13.32 26.11 -10.87
N PHE A 12 -13.28 26.07 -12.21
CA PHE A 12 -12.70 24.94 -12.93
C PHE A 12 -11.17 24.91 -12.85
N SER A 13 -10.50 26.06 -12.73
CA SER A 13 -9.04 26.14 -12.56
C SER A 13 -8.55 25.80 -11.16
N LEU A 14 -9.43 25.96 -10.15
CA LEU A 14 -9.18 25.62 -8.75
C LEU A 14 -9.79 24.27 -8.35
N ALA A 15 -10.43 23.57 -9.28
CA ALA A 15 -10.86 22.21 -9.04
C ALA A 15 -9.62 21.41 -8.65
N PRO A 16 -9.60 20.78 -7.46
CA PRO A 16 -8.44 20.02 -7.04
C PRO A 16 -8.20 18.95 -8.11
N SER A 17 -6.98 18.91 -8.66
CA SER A 17 -6.53 17.72 -9.36
C SER A 17 -6.78 16.56 -8.41
N THR A 18 -7.46 15.52 -8.88
CA THR A 18 -7.68 14.32 -8.07
C THR A 18 -6.34 13.88 -7.53
N SER A 19 -6.11 14.09 -6.23
CA SER A 19 -4.94 13.55 -5.58
C SER A 19 -5.16 12.06 -5.56
N LEU A 20 -4.45 11.36 -6.44
CA LEU A 20 -4.27 9.93 -6.33
C LEU A 20 -3.32 9.72 -5.14
N ALA A 21 -3.84 9.92 -3.92
CA ALA A 21 -3.14 9.54 -2.68
C ALA A 21 -2.87 8.02 -2.64
N TYR A 22 -3.52 7.29 -3.54
CA TYR A 22 -3.36 5.90 -3.88
C TYR A 22 -2.21 5.73 -4.89
N ASP A 23 -0.97 5.64 -4.41
CA ASP A 23 0.17 5.21 -5.24
C ASP A 23 0.69 3.85 -4.77
N ASN A 24 0.00 2.80 -5.22
CA ASN A 24 0.37 1.42 -4.92
C ASN A 24 1.55 0.95 -5.78
N LYS A 25 1.97 1.77 -6.76
CA LYS A 25 3.11 1.46 -7.62
C LYS A 25 4.41 1.83 -6.92
N GLN A 26 4.44 2.92 -6.15
CA GLN A 26 5.66 3.42 -5.53
C GLN A 26 5.58 3.45 -4.00
N THR A 27 4.53 4.04 -3.42
CA THR A 27 4.49 4.30 -1.97
C THR A 27 4.43 3.01 -1.17
N HIS A 28 3.50 2.10 -1.48
CA HIS A 28 3.35 0.84 -0.73
C HIS A 28 4.61 -0.04 -0.78
N PRO A 29 5.20 -0.32 -1.97
CA PRO A 29 6.44 -1.07 -2.05
C PRO A 29 7.62 -0.40 -1.34
N LEU A 30 7.74 0.93 -1.43
CA LEU A 30 8.83 1.67 -0.79
C LEU A 30 8.71 1.67 0.73
N LEU A 31 7.51 1.88 1.27
CA LEU A 31 7.27 1.79 2.72
C LEU A 31 7.58 0.39 3.24
N THR A 32 7.16 -0.64 2.51
CA THR A 32 7.46 -2.04 2.84
C THR A 32 8.96 -2.31 2.86
N GLU A 33 9.68 -1.86 1.84
CA GLU A 33 11.14 -1.97 1.78
C GLU A 33 11.82 -1.27 2.96
N LYS A 34 11.42 -0.05 3.29
CA LYS A 34 11.97 0.68 4.44
C LYS A 34 11.65 0.04 5.78
N ALA A 35 10.46 -0.53 5.95
CA ALA A 35 10.11 -1.28 7.14
C ALA A 35 10.98 -2.54 7.31
N ILE A 36 11.26 -3.26 6.21
CA ILE A 36 12.15 -4.43 6.22
C ILE A 36 13.58 -4.01 6.56
N GLU A 37 14.12 -2.98 5.90
CA GLU A 37 15.48 -2.45 6.16
C GLU A 37 15.69 -2.05 7.62
N GLN A 38 14.67 -1.47 8.26
CA GLN A 38 14.73 -1.02 9.65
C GLN A 38 14.51 -2.15 10.67
N SER A 39 14.06 -3.32 10.22
CA SER A 39 13.73 -4.46 11.09
C SER A 39 14.96 -5.32 11.42
N GLN A 40 15.59 -5.04 12.56
CA GLN A 40 16.84 -5.70 12.99
C GLN A 40 16.79 -7.24 13.09
N ASN A 41 15.61 -7.84 13.24
CA ASN A 41 15.43 -9.29 13.42
C ASN A 41 14.48 -9.91 12.40
N PHE A 42 14.29 -9.27 11.24
CA PHE A 42 13.30 -9.67 10.24
C PHE A 42 13.34 -11.18 9.90
N LEU A 43 14.49 -11.71 9.46
CA LEU A 43 14.60 -13.13 9.10
C LEU A 43 14.39 -14.07 10.29
N ASN A 44 14.87 -13.68 11.47
CA ASN A 44 14.72 -14.48 12.68
C ASN A 44 13.25 -14.59 13.10
N VAL A 45 12.47 -13.52 12.96
CA VAL A 45 11.01 -13.54 13.20
C VAL A 45 10.33 -14.47 12.20
N LEU A 46 10.64 -14.34 10.91
CA LEU A 46 10.08 -15.22 9.87
C LEU A 46 10.35 -16.70 10.16
N GLN A 47 11.60 -17.04 10.47
CA GLN A 47 12.01 -18.43 10.71
C GLN A 47 11.44 -19.00 11.99
N LYS A 48 11.60 -18.29 13.11
CA LYS A 48 11.33 -18.86 14.45
C LYS A 48 9.91 -18.65 14.93
N GLN A 49 9.24 -17.58 14.51
CA GLN A 49 7.91 -17.25 14.99
C GLN A 49 6.84 -17.63 13.97
N LEU A 50 7.12 -17.45 12.68
CA LEU A 50 6.16 -17.72 11.61
C LEU A 50 6.40 -19.05 10.87
N GLY A 51 7.46 -19.79 11.23
CA GLY A 51 7.73 -21.12 10.68
C GLY A 51 8.24 -21.12 9.23
N PHE A 52 8.70 -19.98 8.70
CA PHE A 52 9.35 -19.92 7.40
C PHE A 52 10.82 -20.37 7.54
N GLU A 53 11.04 -21.68 7.66
CA GLU A 53 12.38 -22.26 7.85
C GLU A 53 13.38 -21.81 6.76
N ASP A 54 12.88 -21.64 5.53
CA ASP A 54 13.65 -21.18 4.38
C ASP A 54 13.64 -19.65 4.18
N ALA A 55 13.20 -18.85 5.16
CA ALA A 55 13.22 -17.39 5.02
C ALA A 55 14.66 -16.91 4.78
N GLY A 56 14.83 -16.11 3.73
CA GLY A 56 16.15 -15.68 3.22
C GLY A 56 16.58 -16.39 1.94
N LYS A 57 15.90 -17.46 1.54
CA LYS A 57 15.98 -18.04 0.19
C LYS A 57 14.91 -17.45 -0.72
N GLU A 58 15.02 -17.75 -2.01
CA GLU A 58 13.93 -17.51 -2.95
C GLU A 58 12.78 -18.48 -2.67
N MET A 59 11.56 -17.97 -2.86
CA MET A 59 10.32 -18.69 -2.63
C MET A 59 9.48 -18.67 -3.90
N SER A 60 8.83 -19.79 -4.19
CA SER A 60 7.96 -19.95 -5.35
C SER A 60 6.49 -19.88 -4.95
N ASN A 61 5.68 -19.20 -5.76
CA ASN A 61 4.22 -19.33 -5.70
C ASN A 61 3.66 -20.29 -6.76
N GLY A 62 4.53 -21.03 -7.46
CA GLY A 62 4.18 -21.91 -8.58
C GLY A 62 4.33 -21.26 -9.97
N GLU A 63 4.36 -19.92 -10.05
CA GLU A 63 4.49 -19.17 -11.31
C GLU A 63 5.77 -18.34 -11.36
N LYS A 64 6.15 -17.75 -10.22
CA LYS A 64 7.33 -16.91 -10.08
C LYS A 64 8.15 -17.35 -8.87
N VAL A 65 9.46 -17.21 -8.98
CA VAL A 65 10.43 -17.43 -7.91
C VAL A 65 11.07 -16.08 -7.58
N GLN A 66 11.05 -15.70 -6.31
CA GLN A 66 11.60 -14.42 -5.83
C GLN A 66 11.78 -14.45 -4.30
N SER A 67 12.60 -13.55 -3.76
CA SER A 67 12.83 -13.48 -2.31
C SER A 67 11.55 -13.16 -1.53
N ILE A 68 11.52 -13.52 -0.25
CA ILE A 68 10.40 -13.12 0.63
C ILE A 68 10.21 -11.60 0.69
N THR A 69 11.29 -10.83 0.61
CA THR A 69 11.23 -9.36 0.60
C THR A 69 10.52 -8.83 -0.65
N GLU A 70 10.75 -9.45 -1.81
CA GLU A 70 10.06 -9.07 -3.04
C GLU A 70 8.59 -9.51 -3.00
N TRP A 71 8.28 -10.68 -2.44
CA TRP A 71 6.90 -11.10 -2.22
C TRP A 71 6.12 -10.13 -1.32
N LEU A 72 6.74 -9.61 -0.27
CA LEU A 72 6.11 -8.59 0.58
C LEU A 72 5.85 -7.29 -0.19
N LYS A 73 6.78 -6.84 -1.04
CA LYS A 73 6.58 -5.67 -1.91
C LYS A 73 5.44 -5.88 -2.90
N VAL A 74 5.35 -7.06 -3.52
CA VAL A 74 4.23 -7.44 -4.41
C VAL A 74 2.91 -7.42 -3.64
N GLY A 75 2.85 -8.07 -2.48
CA GLY A 75 1.65 -8.08 -1.63
C GLY A 75 1.17 -6.68 -1.24
N SER A 76 2.10 -5.80 -0.88
CA SER A 76 1.79 -4.41 -0.53
C SER A 76 1.14 -3.60 -1.66
N LYS A 77 1.41 -3.97 -2.92
CA LYS A 77 0.79 -3.37 -4.10
C LYS A 77 -0.57 -3.99 -4.41
N GLU A 78 -0.69 -5.31 -4.23
CA GLU A 78 -1.88 -6.08 -4.61
C GLU A 78 -2.99 -6.01 -3.57
N GLU A 79 -2.70 -5.59 -2.33
CA GLU A 79 -3.67 -5.43 -1.24
C GLU A 79 -4.89 -4.62 -1.66
N ASP A 80 -4.68 -3.54 -2.40
CA ASP A 80 -5.75 -2.64 -2.78
C ASP A 80 -6.42 -2.97 -4.14
N GLU A 81 -5.89 -3.92 -4.91
CA GLU A 81 -6.35 -4.21 -6.28
C GLU A 81 -7.19 -5.48 -6.35
N PRO A 82 -8.44 -5.52 -6.84
CA PRO A 82 -9.15 -4.41 -7.45
C PRO A 82 -9.59 -3.39 -6.41
N SER A 83 -9.78 -2.14 -6.85
CA SER A 83 -10.03 -0.96 -6.00
C SER A 83 -11.10 -1.11 -4.90
N CYS A 84 -12.01 -2.08 -5.00
CA CYS A 84 -12.96 -2.38 -3.93
C CYS A 84 -12.32 -2.96 -2.66
N ARG A 85 -11.12 -3.55 -2.74
CA ARG A 85 -10.38 -4.03 -1.55
C ARG A 85 -9.96 -2.89 -0.63
N ALA A 86 -9.67 -1.72 -1.21
CA ALA A 86 -9.33 -0.51 -0.45
C ALA A 86 -10.48 0.04 0.41
N ALA A 87 -11.71 -0.48 0.28
CA ALA A 87 -12.84 -0.04 1.09
C ALA A 87 -12.60 -0.22 2.60
N ASN A 88 -11.77 -1.19 2.99
CA ASN A 88 -11.43 -1.47 4.39
C ASN A 88 -10.16 -0.76 4.88
N HIS A 89 -9.56 0.15 4.09
CA HIS A 89 -8.28 0.79 4.43
C HIS A 89 -8.43 2.00 5.37
N PHE A 90 -9.66 2.35 5.72
CA PHE A 90 -9.98 3.44 6.62
C PHE A 90 -10.52 2.90 7.93
N HIS A 91 -9.92 3.34 9.04
CA HIS A 91 -10.41 3.07 10.38
C HIS A 91 -10.58 4.40 11.11
N ASP A 92 -11.74 4.61 11.75
CA ASP A 92 -11.96 5.75 12.64
C ASP A 92 -11.27 5.46 13.98
N PRO A 93 -10.17 6.14 14.33
CA PRO A 93 -9.40 5.86 15.54
C PRO A 93 -10.17 6.19 16.84
N LEU A 94 -11.33 6.85 16.75
CA LEU A 94 -12.20 7.10 17.90
C LEU A 94 -13.19 5.95 18.16
N LYS A 95 -13.22 4.95 17.28
CA LYS A 95 -14.10 3.78 17.39
C LYS A 95 -13.30 2.51 17.68
N PRO A 96 -13.92 1.48 18.28
CA PRO A 96 -13.30 0.16 18.41
C PRO A 96 -12.93 -0.44 17.05
N TRP A 97 -11.86 -1.24 17.02
CA TRP A 97 -11.35 -1.89 15.80
C TRP A 97 -12.43 -2.65 15.01
N GLU A 98 -13.31 -3.36 15.73
CA GLU A 98 -14.40 -4.17 15.17
C GLU A 98 -15.55 -3.37 14.52
N SER A 99 -15.49 -2.03 14.54
CA SER A 99 -16.60 -1.17 14.08
C SER A 99 -16.27 -0.40 12.80
N SER A 100 -15.78 -1.15 11.81
CA SER A 100 -15.56 -0.71 10.42
C SER A 100 -16.86 -0.28 9.73
#